data_AF-A0A260RWT7-F1
#
_entry.id   AF-A0A260RWT7-F1
#
_cell.length_a   1.000
_cell.length_b   1.000
_cell.length_c   1.000
_cell.angle_alpha   90.00
_cell.angle_beta   90.00
_cell.angle_gamma   90.00
#
_symmetry.space_group_name_H-M   'P 1'
#
loop_
_entity.id
_entity.type
_entity.pdbx_description
1 polymer ?
#
loop_
_entity_poly.entity_id
_entity_poly.type
_entity_poly.pdbx_seq_one_letter_code
_entity_poly.pdbx_strand_id
1 'polypeptide(L)'
;MLGTRLAAGAAGAMQISVGGLYLGPSNLVRRPLPPDQINLVMYIEQAGPVWVLLFALSGAWLVTCAIRGHGFVIAHGLSVFVWFFYGCAIWFGAWYSEPPTPVLAADIAIFVALLNAALAIGCAERGYR
;
A
#
# COMPACT_ATOMS: atom_id res chain seq x y z
N MET A 1 -19.62 -14.80 6.95
CA MET A 1 -18.25 -14.32 6.64
C MET A 1 -18.06 -13.81 5.21
N LEU A 2 -19.04 -13.93 4.29
CA LEU A 2 -18.84 -13.55 2.88
C LEU A 2 -18.37 -12.09 2.71
N GLY A 3 -18.98 -11.13 3.40
CA GLY A 3 -18.60 -9.72 3.33
C GLY A 3 -17.12 -9.46 3.69
N THR A 4 -16.62 -10.08 4.77
CA THR A 4 -15.20 -9.97 5.17
C THR A 4 -14.27 -10.54 4.12
N ARG A 5 -14.62 -11.69 3.54
CA ARG A 5 -13.82 -12.32 2.48
C ARG A 5 -13.79 -11.45 1.23
N LEU A 6 -14.92 -10.88 0.83
CA LEU A 6 -15.01 -9.98 -0.32
C LEU A 6 -14.21 -8.69 -0.09
N ALA A 7 -14.31 -8.08 1.09
CA ALA A 7 -13.54 -6.88 1.43
C ALA A 7 -12.03 -7.15 1.41
N ALA A 8 -11.58 -8.24 2.03
CA ALA A 8 -10.17 -8.64 2.02
C ALA A 8 -9.68 -8.98 0.60
N GLY A 9 -10.49 -9.72 -0.17
CA GLY A 9 -10.17 -10.07 -1.55
C GLY A 9 -10.06 -8.85 -2.46
N ALA A 10 -10.99 -7.89 -2.35
CA ALA A 10 -10.96 -6.64 -3.11
C ALA A 10 -9.77 -5.76 -2.74
N ALA A 11 -9.51 -5.57 -1.44
CA ALA A 11 -8.35 -4.82 -0.96
C ALA A 11 -7.03 -5.46 -1.39
N GLY A 12 -6.95 -6.80 -1.32
CA GLY A 12 -5.78 -7.55 -1.74
C GLY A 12 -5.55 -7.48 -3.26
N ALA A 13 -6.60 -7.61 -4.06
CA ALA A 13 -6.52 -7.46 -5.51
C ALA A 13 -6.05 -6.05 -5.90
N MET A 14 -6.58 -5.01 -5.26
CA MET A 14 -6.13 -3.62 -5.47
C MET A 14 -4.65 -3.44 -5.14
N GLN A 15 -4.17 -4.00 -4.03
CA GLN A 15 -2.74 -3.98 -3.66
C GLN A 15 -1.87 -4.67 -4.72
N ILE A 16 -2.26 -5.86 -5.17
CA ILE A 16 -1.54 -6.57 -6.24
C ILE A 16 -1.50 -5.73 -7.52
N SER A 17 -2.63 -5.12 -7.91
CA SER A 17 -2.68 -4.25 -9.08
C SER A 17 -1.73 -3.05 -8.96
N VAL A 18 -1.67 -2.40 -7.80
CA VAL A 18 -0.74 -1.30 -7.55
C VAL A 18 0.71 -1.77 -7.60
N GLY A 19 1.04 -2.92 -6.99
CA GLY A 19 2.35 -3.54 -7.12
C GLY A 19 2.73 -3.84 -8.57
N GLY A 20 1.77 -4.28 -9.39
CA GLY A 20 1.94 -4.50 -10.82
C GLY A 20 2.21 -3.22 -11.62
N LEU A 21 1.57 -2.10 -11.26
CA LEU A 21 1.83 -0.80 -11.89
C LEU A 21 3.29 -0.35 -11.68
N TYR A 22 3.90 -0.69 -10.55
CA TYR A 22 5.31 -0.42 -10.27
C TYR A 22 6.30 -1.22 -11.13
N LEU A 23 5.85 -2.28 -11.81
CA LEU A 23 6.64 -2.99 -12.82
C LEU A 23 6.52 -2.37 -14.22
N GLY A 24 5.54 -1.48 -14.42
CA GLY A 24 5.29 -0.81 -15.68
C GLY A 24 6.18 0.42 -15.89
N PRO A 25 5.90 1.19 -16.96
CA PRO A 25 6.56 2.47 -17.23
C PRO A 25 6.50 3.41 -16.02
N SER A 26 7.63 3.99 -15.63
CA SER A 26 7.76 4.81 -14.42
C SER A 26 6.82 6.03 -14.42
N ASN A 27 6.48 6.57 -15.59
CA ASN A 27 5.55 7.69 -15.76
C ASN A 27 4.10 7.35 -15.40
N LEU A 28 3.73 6.08 -15.24
CA LEU A 28 2.41 5.68 -14.76
C LEU A 28 2.26 5.84 -13.25
N VAL A 29 3.37 5.80 -12.53
CA VAL A 29 3.40 5.75 -11.06
C VAL A 29 4.08 6.96 -10.45
N ARG A 30 4.93 7.64 -11.23
CA ARG A 30 5.76 8.74 -10.79
C ARG A 30 5.69 9.90 -11.77
N ARG A 31 5.69 11.10 -11.21
CA ARG A 31 6.05 12.29 -11.98
C ARG A 31 7.57 12.29 -12.19
N PRO A 32 8.07 12.57 -13.40
CA PRO A 32 9.49 12.85 -13.61
C PRO A 32 9.93 14.00 -12.71
N LEU A 33 10.99 13.78 -11.93
CA LEU A 33 11.64 14.85 -11.18
C LEU A 33 12.58 15.63 -12.11
N PRO A 34 12.82 16.92 -11.82
CA PRO A 34 13.96 17.64 -12.38
C PRO A 34 15.28 16.84 -12.24
N PRO A 35 16.24 17.06 -13.15
CA PRO A 35 17.58 16.51 -13.00
C PRO A 35 18.15 16.80 -11.60
N ASP A 36 18.92 15.86 -11.04
CA ASP A 36 19.63 15.97 -9.76
C ASP A 36 18.78 15.97 -8.48
N GLN A 37 17.47 15.73 -8.59
CA GLN A 37 16.58 15.62 -7.43
C GLN A 37 16.24 14.17 -7.09
N ILE A 38 16.57 13.73 -5.87
CA ILE A 38 16.21 12.41 -5.35
C ILE A 38 15.04 12.56 -4.37
N ASN A 39 13.88 12.03 -4.73
CA ASN A 39 12.75 11.82 -3.80
C ASN A 39 13.07 10.65 -2.87
N LEU A 40 12.67 10.73 -1.59
CA LEU A 40 12.77 9.64 -0.60
C LEU A 40 12.20 8.30 -1.11
N VAL A 41 11.10 8.32 -1.87
CA VAL A 41 10.52 7.14 -2.53
C VAL A 41 11.51 6.52 -3.52
N MET A 42 12.19 7.35 -4.32
CA MET A 42 13.22 6.90 -5.25
C MET A 42 14.47 6.42 -4.54
N TYR A 43 14.84 7.05 -3.41
CA TYR A 43 15.94 6.58 -2.58
C TYR A 43 15.67 5.17 -2.05
N ILE A 44 14.46 4.91 -1.54
CA ILE A 44 14.05 3.57 -1.08
C ILE A 44 14.08 2.55 -2.22
N GLU A 45 13.72 2.95 -3.44
CA GLU A 45 13.76 2.09 -4.62
C GLU A 45 15.17 1.69 -5.06
N GLN A 46 16.21 2.43 -4.66
CA GLN A 46 17.60 2.03 -4.93
C GLN A 46 17.99 0.77 -4.16
N ALA A 47 17.30 0.45 -3.05
CA ALA A 47 17.50 -0.80 -2.32
C ALA A 47 16.90 -2.04 -3.04
N GLY A 48 16.07 -1.83 -4.07
CA GLY A 48 15.41 -2.88 -4.83
C GLY A 48 13.94 -2.55 -5.13
N PRO A 49 13.16 -3.49 -5.69
CA PRO A 49 11.74 -3.28 -6.03
C PRO A 49 10.84 -3.34 -4.78
N VAL A 50 11.20 -2.59 -3.73
CA VAL A 50 10.60 -2.65 -2.39
C VAL A 50 9.10 -2.45 -2.47
N TRP A 51 8.62 -1.44 -3.21
CA TRP A 51 7.18 -1.17 -3.33
C TRP A 51 6.42 -2.29 -4.01
N VAL A 52 6.97 -2.86 -5.10
CA VAL A 52 6.38 -4.02 -5.79
C VAL A 52 6.20 -5.16 -4.79
N LEU A 53 7.27 -5.49 -4.06
CA LEU A 53 7.26 -6.59 -3.10
C LEU A 53 6.28 -6.33 -1.96
N LEU A 54 6.30 -5.14 -1.36
CA LEU A 54 5.41 -4.79 -0.26
C LEU A 54 3.94 -4.88 -0.68
N PHE A 55 3.56 -4.27 -1.81
CA PHE A 55 2.18 -4.29 -2.28
C PHE A 55 1.74 -5.68 -2.76
N ALA A 56 2.58 -6.38 -3.53
CA ALA A 56 2.23 -7.71 -4.03
C ALA A 56 2.10 -8.73 -2.90
N LEU A 57 3.03 -8.74 -1.94
CA LEU A 57 3.03 -9.72 -0.85
C LEU A 57 1.90 -9.45 0.16
N SER A 58 1.68 -8.19 0.55
CA SER A 58 0.55 -7.85 1.43
C SER A 58 -0.80 -8.11 0.76
N GLY A 59 -0.92 -7.81 -0.53
CA GLY A 59 -2.14 -8.08 -1.30
C GLY A 59 -2.39 -9.58 -1.50
N ALA A 60 -1.36 -10.35 -1.85
CA ALA A 60 -1.44 -11.81 -1.97
C ALA A 60 -1.83 -12.46 -0.62
N TRP A 61 -1.32 -11.93 0.48
CA TRP A 61 -1.69 -12.40 1.82
C TRP A 61 -3.17 -12.14 2.13
N LEU A 62 -3.68 -10.94 1.84
CA LEU A 62 -5.11 -10.64 1.96
C LEU A 62 -6.00 -11.57 1.10
N VAL A 63 -5.61 -11.80 -0.16
CA VAL A 63 -6.32 -12.75 -1.05
C VAL A 63 -6.28 -14.17 -0.48
N THR A 64 -5.14 -14.60 0.04
CA THR A 64 -4.97 -15.92 0.67
C THR A 64 -5.88 -16.07 1.89
N CYS A 65 -5.94 -15.06 2.76
CA CYS A 65 -6.86 -15.03 3.89
C CYS A 65 -8.33 -14.99 3.45
N ALA A 66 -8.67 -14.27 2.37
CA ALA A 66 -10.00 -14.29 1.79
C ALA A 66 -10.40 -15.67 1.27
N ILE A 67 -9.47 -16.41 0.66
CA ILE A 67 -9.71 -17.80 0.21
C ILE A 67 -9.87 -18.73 1.42
N ARG A 68 -8.95 -18.67 2.39
CA ARG A 68 -8.92 -19.56 3.56
C ARG A 68 -10.00 -19.28 4.60
N GLY A 69 -10.52 -18.05 4.66
CA GLY A 69 -11.56 -17.66 5.61
C GLY A 69 -11.08 -17.33 7.02
N HIS A 70 -9.77 -17.12 7.24
CA HIS A 70 -9.18 -16.77 8.53
C HIS A 70 -7.89 -15.95 8.35
N GLY A 71 -7.38 -15.34 9.42
CA GLY A 71 -6.14 -14.53 9.42
C GLY A 71 -6.32 -13.06 9.02
N PHE A 72 -7.56 -12.56 8.97
CA PHE A 72 -7.86 -11.23 8.44
C PHE A 72 -7.26 -10.10 9.25
N VAL A 73 -7.17 -10.24 10.57
CA VAL A 73 -6.65 -9.17 11.44
C VAL A 73 -5.18 -8.94 11.16
N ILE A 74 -4.40 -10.03 11.06
CA ILE A 74 -2.98 -9.96 10.74
C ILE A 74 -2.80 -9.44 9.31
N ALA A 75 -3.59 -9.93 8.35
CA ALA A 75 -3.46 -9.53 6.97
C ALA A 75 -3.73 -8.03 6.75
N HIS A 76 -4.84 -7.51 7.27
CA HIS A 76 -5.12 -6.08 7.23
C HIS A 76 -4.09 -5.28 8.04
N GLY A 77 -3.64 -5.76 9.21
CA GLY A 77 -2.61 -5.10 10.01
C GLY A 77 -1.28 -4.92 9.26
N LEU A 78 -0.83 -5.94 8.52
CA LEU A 78 0.33 -5.81 7.63
C LEU A 78 0.10 -4.79 6.53
N SER A 79 -1.09 -4.80 5.91
CA SER A 79 -1.45 -3.79 4.90
C SER A 79 -1.48 -2.36 5.48
N VAL A 80 -1.89 -2.16 6.73
CA VAL A 80 -1.78 -0.84 7.40
C VAL A 80 -0.34 -0.36 7.36
N PHE A 81 0.61 -1.18 7.78
CA PHE A 81 2.02 -0.81 7.79
C PHE A 81 2.53 -0.46 6.39
N VAL A 82 2.23 -1.29 5.39
CA VAL A 82 2.67 -1.06 4.01
C VAL A 82 2.15 0.27 3.45
N TRP A 83 0.84 0.50 3.56
CA TRP A 83 0.21 1.70 3.01
C TRP A 83 0.61 2.96 3.79
N PHE A 84 0.72 2.87 5.11
CA PHE A 84 1.13 3.99 5.94
C PHE A 84 2.59 4.37 5.66
N PHE A 85 3.49 3.37 5.63
CA PHE A 85 4.90 3.59 5.31
C PHE A 85 5.09 4.22 3.94
N TYR A 86 4.37 3.71 2.92
CA TYR A 86 4.39 4.29 1.57
C TYR A 86 3.87 5.73 1.54
N GLY A 87 2.74 6.01 2.19
CA GLY A 87 2.18 7.36 2.27
C GLY A 87 3.14 8.35 2.95
N CYS A 88 3.73 7.96 4.09
CA CYS A 88 4.74 8.75 4.78
C CYS A 88 5.97 8.99 3.90
N ALA A 89 6.45 7.97 3.18
CA ALA A 89 7.59 8.13 2.28
C ALA A 89 7.34 9.19 1.20
N ILE A 90 6.12 9.25 0.65
CA ILE A 90 5.73 10.30 -0.31
C ILE A 90 5.62 11.67 0.38
N TRP A 91 4.95 11.79 1.52
CA TRP A 91 4.82 13.07 2.23
C TRP A 91 6.17 13.66 2.61
N PHE A 92 7.03 12.86 3.25
CA PHE A 92 8.38 13.32 3.59
C PHE A 92 9.18 13.61 2.32
N GLY A 93 9.11 12.76 1.30
CA GLY A 93 9.74 13.02 0.01
C GLY A 93 9.30 14.34 -0.61
N ALA A 94 8.01 14.66 -0.56
CA ALA A 94 7.45 15.89 -1.10
C ALA A 94 7.85 17.14 -0.30
N TRP A 95 7.92 17.02 1.03
CA TRP A 95 8.31 18.12 1.91
C TRP A 95 9.76 18.56 1.69
N TYR A 96 10.66 17.62 1.37
CA TYR A 96 12.07 17.89 1.10
C TYR A 96 12.39 18.10 -0.39
N SER A 97 11.38 18.15 -1.24
CA SER A 97 11.54 18.31 -2.68
C SER A 97 11.41 19.77 -3.11
N GLU A 98 12.38 20.29 -3.87
CA GLU A 98 12.28 21.55 -4.62
C GLU A 98 12.34 21.31 -6.13
N PRO A 99 11.28 21.60 -6.90
CA PRO A 99 9.96 22.06 -6.44
C PRO A 99 9.19 20.95 -5.72
N PRO A 100 8.18 21.30 -4.88
CA PRO A 100 7.37 20.30 -4.19
C PRO A 100 6.75 19.28 -5.14
N THR A 101 6.82 18.01 -4.76
CA THR A 101 6.21 16.93 -5.54
C THR A 101 4.73 16.75 -5.17
N PRO A 102 3.88 16.19 -6.05
CA PRO A 102 2.48 15.96 -5.75
C PRO A 102 2.28 15.01 -4.56
N VAL A 103 1.42 15.40 -3.61
CA VAL A 103 1.12 14.62 -2.38
C VAL A 103 -0.18 13.81 -2.44
N LEU A 104 -0.96 13.92 -3.52
CA LEU A 104 -2.25 13.22 -3.66
C LEU A 104 -2.13 11.71 -3.43
N ALA A 105 -1.08 11.07 -3.97
CA ALA A 105 -0.84 9.65 -3.78
C ALA A 105 -0.50 9.30 -2.32
N ALA A 106 0.12 10.22 -1.58
CA ALA A 106 0.37 10.07 -0.15
C ALA A 106 -0.94 10.03 0.63
N ASP A 107 -1.82 11.01 0.38
CA ASP A 107 -3.10 11.12 1.08
C ASP A 107 -4.00 9.90 0.83
N ILE A 108 -4.04 9.43 -0.43
CA ILE A 108 -4.74 8.19 -0.78
C ILE A 108 -4.13 6.99 -0.04
N ALA A 109 -2.81 6.87 0.02
CA ALA A 109 -2.15 5.78 0.71
C ALA A 109 -2.46 5.78 2.22
N ILE A 110 -2.41 6.95 2.87
CA ILE A 110 -2.78 7.09 4.28
C ILE A 110 -4.25 6.72 4.51
N PHE A 111 -5.16 7.16 3.63
CA PHE A 111 -6.56 6.75 3.68
C PHE A 111 -6.71 5.23 3.57
N VAL A 112 -6.02 4.58 2.63
CA VAL A 112 -6.08 3.12 2.46
C VAL A 112 -5.50 2.39 3.68
N ALA A 113 -4.47 2.94 4.33
CA ALA A 113 -3.98 2.41 5.60
C ALA A 113 -5.06 2.47 6.69
N LEU A 114 -5.74 3.62 6.85
CA LEU A 114 -6.84 3.77 7.82
C LEU A 114 -8.02 2.84 7.50
N LEU A 115 -8.35 2.65 6.22
CA LEU A 115 -9.36 1.70 5.79
C LEU A 115 -9.00 0.26 6.20
N ASN A 116 -7.75 -0.16 6.00
CA ASN A 116 -7.28 -1.46 6.47
C ASN A 116 -7.32 -1.57 8.00
N ALA A 117 -6.99 -0.51 8.74
CA ALA A 117 -7.08 -0.51 10.19
C ALA A 117 -8.52 -0.71 10.67
N ALA A 118 -9.48 0.03 10.07
CA ALA A 118 -10.90 -0.13 10.36
C ALA A 118 -11.40 -1.55 10.04
N LEU A 119 -10.97 -2.13 8.93
CA LEU A 119 -11.28 -3.51 8.57
C LEU A 119 -10.67 -4.53 9.55
N ALA A 120 -9.42 -4.33 9.98
CA ALA A 120 -8.77 -5.19 10.97
C ALA A 120 -9.55 -5.18 12.30
N ILE A 121 -9.91 -3.99 12.79
CA ILE A 121 -10.70 -3.83 14.03
C ILE A 121 -12.06 -4.51 13.87
N GLY A 122 -12.78 -4.24 12.77
CA GLY A 122 -14.08 -4.85 12.51
C GLY A 122 -14.01 -6.39 12.36
N CYS A 123 -12.90 -6.94 11.85
CA CYS A 123 -12.67 -8.38 11.83
C CYS A 123 -12.42 -8.93 13.23
N ALA A 124 -11.62 -8.24 14.05
CA ALA A 124 -11.30 -8.64 15.42
C ALA A 124 -12.55 -8.69 16.30
N GLU A 125 -13.42 -7.68 16.22
CA GLU A 125 -14.69 -7.62 16.95
C GLU A 125 -15.65 -8.75 16.58
N ARG A 126 -15.62 -9.21 15.33
CA ARG A 126 -16.44 -10.33 14.82
C ARG A 126 -15.81 -11.70 15.08
N GLY A 127 -14.63 -11.76 15.71
CA GLY A 127 -13.89 -13.00 15.96
C GLY A 127 -13.21 -13.58 14.72
N TYR A 128 -13.09 -12.82 13.63
CA TYR A 128 -12.48 -13.26 12.37
C TYR A 128 -10.97 -12.96 12.37
N ARG A 129 -10.26 -13.52 13.35
CA ARG A 129 -8.82 -13.28 13.53
C ARG A 129 -7.98 -13.91 12.44
#